data_AF-A0A349L1K5-F1
#
_entry.id   AF-A0A349L1K5-F1
#
_cell.length_a   1.000
_cell.length_b   1.000
_cell.length_c   1.000
_cell.angle_alpha   90.00
_cell.angle_beta   90.00
_cell.angle_gamma   90.00
#
_symmetry.space_group_name_H-M   'P 1'
#
loop_
_entity.id
_entity.type
_entity.pdbx_description
1 polymer ?
#
loop_
_entity_poly.entity_id
_entity_poly.type
_entity_poly.pdbx_seq_one_letter_code
_entity_poly.pdbx_strand_id
1 'polypeptide(L)'
;MPAGAKPKREREFKELESRFKQEHRYPGREEEVAARIVNKQRAQYGETQGERRKDRQGGSPDRDLPIEHYQHLTVGQIKPQLDGLNGEKLRQLRAYEDGHKRRKGVLDLLDSRLH
;
A
#
# COMPACT_ATOMS: atom_id res chain seq x y z
N MET A 1 -8.24 14.88 -12.73
CA MET A 1 -7.67 13.50 -12.88
C MET A 1 -6.18 13.45 -12.50
N PRO A 2 -5.75 12.57 -11.57
CA PRO A 2 -4.35 12.45 -11.17
C PRO A 2 -3.50 11.78 -12.27
N ALA A 3 -2.49 12.48 -12.78
CA ALA A 3 -1.62 12.00 -13.85
C ALA A 3 -0.79 10.76 -13.45
N GLY A 4 -0.59 9.84 -14.41
CA GLY A 4 0.29 8.66 -14.29
C GLY A 4 -0.22 7.53 -13.37
N ALA A 5 -1.53 7.47 -13.13
CA ALA A 5 -2.16 6.44 -12.31
C ALA A 5 -2.27 5.10 -13.07
N LYS A 6 -1.97 3.98 -12.38
CA LYS A 6 -2.31 2.65 -12.88
C LYS A 6 -3.83 2.56 -13.10
N PRO A 7 -4.35 1.76 -14.05
CA PRO A 7 -5.80 1.65 -14.33
C PRO A 7 -6.67 1.43 -13.08
N LYS A 8 -6.15 0.70 -12.08
CA LYS A 8 -6.80 0.48 -10.78
C LYS A 8 -7.08 1.78 -10.01
N ARG A 9 -6.12 2.71 -9.95
CA ARG A 9 -6.21 3.97 -9.19
C ARG A 9 -7.11 5.00 -9.87
N GLU A 10 -7.20 4.94 -11.20
CA GLU A 10 -8.14 5.76 -11.95
C GLU A 10 -9.59 5.33 -11.69
N ARG A 11 -9.86 4.02 -11.66
CA ARG A 11 -11.18 3.49 -11.30
C ARG A 11 -11.58 3.88 -9.88
N GLU A 12 -10.67 3.68 -8.93
CA GLU A 12 -10.90 4.03 -7.52
C GLU A 12 -11.18 5.53 -7.32
N PHE A 13 -10.48 6.40 -8.05
CA PHE A 13 -10.76 7.83 -8.06
C PHE A 13 -12.19 8.13 -8.52
N LYS A 14 -12.62 7.55 -9.66
CA LYS A 14 -13.97 7.75 -10.21
C LYS A 14 -15.05 7.22 -9.27
N GLU A 15 -14.82 6.08 -8.62
CA GLU A 15 -15.73 5.50 -7.64
C GLU A 15 -15.88 6.40 -6.41
N LEU A 16 -14.76 6.89 -5.85
CA LEU A 16 -14.77 7.79 -4.69
C LEU A 16 -15.44 9.12 -5.02
N GLU A 17 -15.11 9.72 -6.16
CA GLU A 17 -15.70 10.97 -6.62
C GLU A 17 -17.22 10.82 -6.78
N SER A 18 -17.67 9.77 -7.49
CA SER A 18 -19.10 9.51 -7.71
C SER A 18 -19.83 9.27 -6.39
N ARG A 19 -19.24 8.49 -5.49
CA ARG A 19 -19.80 8.23 -4.16
C ARG A 19 -19.93 9.50 -3.34
N PHE A 20 -18.92 10.37 -3.31
CA PHE A 20 -18.97 11.61 -2.56
C PHE A 20 -19.98 12.60 -3.12
N LYS A 21 -20.18 12.63 -4.45
CA LYS A 21 -21.25 13.40 -5.09
C LYS A 21 -22.64 12.89 -4.69
N GLN A 22 -22.85 11.57 -4.72
CA GLN A 22 -24.12 10.95 -4.31
C GLN A 22 -24.41 11.17 -2.82
N GLU A 23 -23.41 11.01 -1.95
CA GLU A 23 -23.55 11.20 -0.51
C GLU A 23 -23.59 12.68 -0.11
N HIS A 24 -23.36 13.63 -1.03
CA HIS A 24 -23.18 15.06 -0.75
C HIS A 24 -22.21 15.33 0.42
N ARG A 25 -21.19 14.47 0.56
CA ARG A 25 -20.35 14.44 1.75
C ARG A 25 -19.33 15.57 1.80
N TYR A 26 -18.93 16.07 0.63
CA TYR A 26 -17.91 17.11 0.47
C TYR A 26 -18.30 18.14 -0.62
N PRO A 27 -19.41 18.87 -0.44
CA PRO A 27 -19.97 19.75 -1.47
C PRO A 27 -18.93 20.70 -2.05
N GLY A 28 -18.70 20.61 -3.37
CA GLY A 28 -17.75 21.45 -4.12
C GLY A 28 -16.27 21.07 -3.96
N ARG A 29 -15.96 19.99 -3.24
CA ARG A 29 -14.59 19.48 -3.03
C ARG A 29 -14.48 17.96 -3.23
N GLU A 30 -15.49 17.32 -3.78
CA GLU A 30 -15.54 15.86 -3.96
C GLU A 30 -14.35 15.35 -4.77
N GLU A 31 -14.03 16.05 -5.87
CA GLU A 31 -12.91 15.70 -6.75
C GLU A 31 -11.56 15.85 -6.04
N GLU A 32 -11.35 16.97 -5.34
CA GLU A 32 -10.11 17.24 -4.60
C GLU A 32 -9.88 16.20 -3.50
N VAL A 33 -10.93 15.88 -2.74
CA VAL A 33 -10.85 14.92 -1.64
C VAL A 33 -10.61 13.51 -2.18
N ALA A 34 -11.28 13.11 -3.26
CA ALA A 34 -11.02 11.84 -3.93
C ALA A 34 -9.57 11.74 -4.43
N ALA A 35 -9.06 12.80 -5.08
CA ALA A 35 -7.67 12.86 -5.53
C ALA A 35 -6.69 12.76 -4.35
N ARG A 36 -6.97 13.46 -3.25
CA ARG A 36 -6.14 13.45 -2.04
C ARG A 36 -6.10 12.06 -1.41
N ILE A 37 -7.23 11.36 -1.35
CA ILE A 37 -7.31 9.99 -0.84
C ILE A 37 -6.48 9.05 -1.72
N VAL A 38 -6.65 9.11 -3.04
CA VAL A 38 -5.90 8.26 -3.97
C VAL A 38 -4.40 8.55 -3.91
N ASN A 39 -3.98 9.83 -3.85
CA ASN A 39 -2.58 10.19 -3.72
C ASN A 39 -1.97 9.72 -2.38
N LYS A 40 -2.73 9.81 -1.28
CA LYS A 40 -2.32 9.24 0.01
C LYS A 40 -2.11 7.73 -0.08
N GLN A 41 -3.02 7.02 -0.75
CA GLN A 41 -2.85 5.58 -0.97
C GLN A 41 -1.64 5.28 -1.86
N ARG A 42 -1.42 6.02 -2.94
CA ARG A 42 -0.23 5.86 -3.80
C ARG A 42 1.07 6.07 -3.02
N ALA A 43 1.11 7.02 -2.10
CA ALA A 43 2.25 7.23 -1.21
C ALA A 43 2.44 6.05 -0.25
N GLN A 44 1.36 5.58 0.38
CA GLN A 44 1.43 4.44 1.31
C GLN A 44 1.93 3.16 0.65
N TYR A 45 1.57 2.89 -0.60
CA TYR A 45 2.01 1.69 -1.33
C TYR A 45 3.22 1.94 -2.26
N GLY A 46 3.88 3.09 -2.13
CA GLY A 46 5.04 3.43 -2.97
C GLY A 46 4.82 3.39 -4.46
N GLU A 47 3.59 3.69 -4.88
CA GLU A 47 3.22 3.82 -6.28
C GLU A 47 3.58 5.20 -6.86
N THR A 48 4.22 6.05 -6.04
CA THR A 48 4.72 7.36 -6.46
C THR A 48 5.96 7.22 -7.33
N GLN A 49 6.22 8.22 -8.18
CA GLN A 49 7.38 8.21 -9.05
C GLN A 49 8.70 8.23 -8.27
N GLY A 50 8.73 8.87 -7.10
CA GLY A 50 9.91 8.91 -6.23
C GLY A 50 10.28 7.54 -5.68
N GLU A 51 9.31 6.80 -5.14
CA GLU A 51 9.53 5.45 -4.60
C GLU A 51 9.98 4.49 -5.73
N ARG A 52 9.31 4.53 -6.90
CA ARG A 52 9.71 3.71 -8.05
C ARG A 52 11.12 3.98 -8.55
N ARG A 53 11.58 5.24 -8.47
CA ARG A 53 12.97 5.58 -8.83
C ARG A 53 13.96 5.00 -7.84
N LYS A 54 13.66 5.01 -6.54
CA LYS A 54 14.48 4.37 -5.49
C LYS A 54 14.57 2.86 -5.71
N ASP A 55 13.45 2.19 -6.02
CA ASP A 55 13.41 0.77 -6.38
C ASP A 55 14.34 0.46 -7.56
N ARG A 56 14.22 1.25 -8.64
CA ARG A 56 15.03 1.04 -9.85
C ARG A 56 16.52 1.28 -9.60
N GLN A 57 16.86 2.22 -8.72
CA GLN A 57 18.25 2.50 -8.31
C GLN A 57 18.76 1.51 -7.26
N GLY A 58 17.90 0.60 -6.79
CA GLY A 58 18.24 -0.41 -5.81
C GLY A 58 18.40 0.08 -4.39
N GLY A 59 17.95 1.30 -4.09
CA GLY A 59 17.97 1.88 -2.75
C GLY A 59 16.72 1.57 -1.93
N SER A 60 15.96 0.53 -2.29
CA SER A 60 14.71 0.23 -1.59
C SER A 60 14.95 -0.61 -0.35
N PRO A 61 14.38 -0.21 0.79
CA PRO A 61 14.72 -0.84 2.07
C PRO A 61 14.20 -2.28 2.19
N ASP A 62 13.29 -2.70 1.32
CA ASP A 62 12.68 -4.03 1.27
C ASP A 62 13.42 -5.05 0.39
N ARG A 63 14.57 -4.70 -0.18
CA ARG A 63 15.33 -5.61 -1.06
C ARG A 63 15.76 -6.92 -0.39
N ASP A 64 16.17 -6.85 0.87
CA ASP A 64 16.69 -8.01 1.61
C ASP A 64 15.57 -8.79 2.34
N LEU A 65 14.31 -8.46 2.06
CA LEU A 65 13.18 -9.13 2.68
C LEU A 65 12.84 -10.45 1.98
N PRO A 66 12.26 -11.41 2.72
CA PRO A 66 11.77 -12.66 2.16
C PRO A 66 10.69 -12.51 1.07
N ILE A 67 10.10 -11.32 0.95
CA ILE A 67 9.10 -10.96 -0.03
C ILE A 67 9.64 -9.82 -0.87
N GLU A 68 9.74 -10.03 -2.19
CA GLU A 68 10.17 -8.99 -3.11
C GLU A 68 9.17 -7.84 -3.17
N HIS A 69 9.69 -6.61 -3.22
CA HIS A 69 8.91 -5.37 -3.30
C HIS A 69 7.82 -5.26 -2.21
N TYR A 70 8.09 -5.82 -1.02
CA TYR A 70 7.15 -5.89 0.10
C TYR A 70 6.51 -4.56 0.49
N GLN A 71 7.24 -3.44 0.39
CA GLN A 71 6.69 -2.09 0.67
C GLN A 71 5.58 -1.69 -0.30
N HIS A 72 5.54 -2.30 -1.48
CA HIS A 72 4.62 -1.96 -2.56
C HIS A 72 3.42 -2.89 -2.65
N LEU A 73 3.41 -3.97 -1.87
CA LEU A 73 2.31 -4.93 -1.84
C LEU A 73 1.18 -4.47 -0.93
N THR A 74 -0.04 -4.76 -1.33
CA THR A 74 -1.22 -4.58 -0.48
C THR A 74 -1.37 -5.74 0.51
N VAL A 75 -2.13 -5.54 1.59
CA VAL A 75 -2.42 -6.61 2.58
C VAL A 75 -2.90 -7.90 1.91
N GLY A 76 -3.79 -7.77 0.91
CA GLY A 76 -4.32 -8.91 0.15
C GLY A 76 -3.27 -9.62 -0.72
N GLN A 77 -2.23 -8.92 -1.18
CA GLN A 77 -1.13 -9.51 -1.93
C GLN A 77 -0.08 -10.14 -1.00
N ILE A 78 0.13 -9.57 0.19
CA ILE A 78 1.04 -10.09 1.21
C ILE A 78 0.51 -11.41 1.79
N LYS A 79 -0.78 -11.45 2.14
CA LYS A 79 -1.42 -12.60 2.80
C LYS A 79 -1.04 -13.97 2.21
N PRO A 80 -1.22 -14.23 0.90
CA PRO A 80 -0.88 -15.54 0.32
C PRO A 80 0.62 -15.84 0.32
N GLN A 81 1.47 -14.80 0.28
CA GLN A 81 2.92 -14.98 0.30
C GLN A 81 3.43 -15.35 1.70
N LEU A 82 2.74 -14.91 2.76
CA LEU A 82 3.09 -15.27 4.14
C LEU A 82 2.91 -16.78 4.41
N ASP A 83 1.98 -17.44 3.72
CA ASP A 83 1.68 -18.86 3.96
C ASP A 83 2.82 -19.80 3.50
N GLY A 84 3.71 -19.33 2.62
CA GLY A 84 4.89 -20.06 2.17
C GLY A 84 6.17 -19.78 2.97
N LEU A 85 6.10 -18.95 4.02
CA LEU A 85 7.28 -18.52 4.78
C LEU A 85 7.43 -19.29 6.09
N ASN A 86 8.68 -19.53 6.49
CA ASN A 86 8.99 -20.11 7.79
C ASN A 86 8.90 -19.05 8.91
N GLY A 87 8.83 -19.50 10.17
CA GLY A 87 8.70 -18.62 11.33
C GLY A 87 9.83 -17.58 11.47
N GLU A 88 11.04 -17.89 11.01
CA GLU A 88 12.16 -16.93 11.01
C GLU A 88 11.96 -15.79 10.01
N LYS A 89 11.57 -16.11 8.78
CA LYS A 89 11.24 -15.11 7.74
C LYS A 89 10.04 -14.27 8.15
N LEU A 90 9.04 -14.86 8.81
CA LEU A 90 7.90 -14.13 9.38
C LEU A 90 8.33 -13.15 10.47
N ARG A 91 9.25 -13.54 11.37
CA ARG A 91 9.83 -12.62 12.38
C ARG A 91 10.62 -11.48 11.74
N GLN A 92 11.42 -11.77 10.70
CA GLN A 92 12.16 -10.75 9.96
C GLN A 92 11.20 -9.71 9.33
N LEU A 93 10.14 -10.18 8.67
CA LEU A 93 9.11 -9.31 8.08
C LEU A 93 8.38 -8.48 9.14
N ARG A 94 8.08 -9.08 10.30
CA ARG A 94 7.44 -8.36 11.41
C ARG A 94 8.31 -7.24 11.96
N ALA A 95 9.59 -7.50 12.20
CA ALA A 95 10.54 -6.49 12.65
C ALA A 95 10.67 -5.35 11.63
N TYR A 96 10.72 -5.71 10.34
CA TYR A 96 10.73 -4.72 9.27
C TYR A 96 9.45 -3.87 9.24
N GLU A 97 8.28 -4.51 9.28
CA GLU A 97 6.99 -3.82 9.19
C GLU A 97 6.77 -2.89 10.40
N ASP A 98 7.20 -3.30 11.60
CA ASP A 98 7.15 -2.46 12.80
C ASP A 98 8.09 -1.26 12.73
N GLY A 99 9.26 -1.41 12.11
CA GLY A 99 10.22 -0.30 11.92
C GLY A 99 9.90 0.64 10.76
N HIS A 100 8.98 0.26 9.86
CA HIS A 100 8.69 1.00 8.63
C HIS A 100 7.23 1.49 8.59
N LYS A 101 6.39 0.89 7.72
CA LYS A 101 5.06 1.40 7.40
C LYS A 101 4.04 1.13 8.50
N ARG A 102 4.34 0.24 9.46
CA ARG A 102 3.47 -0.13 10.60
C ARG A 102 2.02 -0.36 10.19
N ARG A 103 1.81 -1.09 9.08
CA ARG A 103 0.47 -1.38 8.59
C ARG A 103 -0.19 -2.33 9.57
N LYS A 104 -1.13 -1.81 10.35
CA LYS A 104 -1.85 -2.56 11.39
C LYS A 104 -2.35 -3.92 10.89
N GLY A 105 -3.04 -3.95 9.75
CA GLY A 105 -3.55 -5.21 9.20
C GLY A 105 -2.47 -6.22 8.77
N VAL A 106 -1.25 -5.78 8.49
CA VAL A 106 -0.12 -6.69 8.19
C VAL A 106 0.52 -7.19 9.47
N LEU A 107 0.71 -6.32 10.47
CA LEU A 107 1.19 -6.70 11.80
C LEU A 107 0.26 -7.74 12.43
N ASP A 108 -1.05 -7.49 12.43
CA ASP A 108 -2.06 -8.41 12.94
C ASP A 108 -1.98 -9.79 12.23
N LEU A 109 -1.77 -9.81 10.91
CA LEU A 109 -1.62 -11.04 10.12
C LEU A 109 -0.31 -11.80 10.39
N LEU A 110 0.77 -11.08 10.70
CA LEU A 110 2.07 -11.66 11.04
C LEU A 110 2.03 -12.21 12.47
N ASP A 111 1.47 -11.46 13.42
CA ASP A 111 1.26 -11.89 14.80
C ASP A 111 0.42 -13.17 14.83
N SER A 112 -0.69 -13.22 14.08
CA SER A 112 -1.56 -14.42 14.01
C SER A 112 -0.87 -15.67 13.45
N ARG A 113 0.24 -15.54 12.72
CA ARG A 113 1.00 -16.68 12.15
C ARG A 113 2.23 -17.07 12.98
N LEU A 114 2.64 -16.22 13.91
CA LEU A 114 3.76 -16.46 14.81
C LEU A 114 3.30 -17.06 16.16
N HIS A 115 2.01 -16.99 16.45
CA HIS A 115 1.33 -17.70 17.53
C HIS A 115 1.04 -19.16 17.16
#